data_AF-A0A521GLE0-F1
#
_entry.id   AF-A0A521GLE0-F1
#
_cell.length_a   1.000
_cell.length_b   1.000
_cell.length_c   1.000
_cell.angle_alpha   90.00
_cell.angle_beta   90.00
_cell.angle_gamma   90.00
#
_symmetry.space_group_name_H-M   'P 1'
#
loop_
_entity.id
_entity.type
_entity.pdbx_description
1 polymer ?
#
loop_
_entity_poly.entity_id
_entity_poly.type
_entity_poly.pdbx_seq_one_letter_code
_entity_poly.pdbx_strand_id
1 'polypeptide(L)'
;MIDLYKSTTMSYIEKLRYFENNLKEHFSIPEFTVITCDDVATHKPDPASLRLAMQRLDVTPEKSLVFGDHTVDMQAGVNAGVPARIGVTHGFNDDKVLLEAGATQVVHSLDELTNRLG
;
A
#
# COMPACT_ATOMS: atom_id res chain seq x y z
N MET A 1 18.19 -17.72 -3.92
CA MET A 1 17.40 -16.50 -3.67
C MET A 1 18.38 -15.34 -3.65
N ILE A 2 18.22 -14.34 -4.52
CA ILE A 2 19.08 -13.15 -4.52
C ILE A 2 18.56 -12.22 -3.43
N ASP A 3 19.42 -11.80 -2.49
CA ASP A 3 19.10 -10.73 -1.54
C ASP A 3 19.09 -9.39 -2.27
N LEU A 4 17.98 -9.10 -2.98
CA LEU A 4 17.85 -7.96 -3.89
C LEU A 4 18.19 -6.63 -3.23
N TYR A 5 17.81 -6.47 -1.96
CA TYR A 5 18.09 -5.26 -1.17
C TYR A 5 19.58 -5.08 -0.82
N LYS A 6 20.37 -6.17 -0.76
CA LYS A 6 21.82 -6.13 -0.52
C LYS A 6 22.65 -5.98 -1.79
N SER A 7 22.06 -6.24 -2.96
CA SER A 7 22.78 -6.17 -4.23
C SER A 7 23.26 -4.74 -4.51
N THR A 8 24.56 -4.54 -4.71
CA THR A 8 25.15 -3.26 -5.12
C THR A 8 25.41 -3.19 -6.63
N THR A 9 25.19 -4.30 -7.36
CA THR A 9 25.44 -4.41 -8.80
C THR A 9 24.22 -4.03 -9.65
N MET A 10 23.07 -3.79 -9.02
CA MET A 10 21.83 -3.38 -9.67
C MET A 10 21.41 -2.01 -9.16
N SER A 11 20.99 -1.13 -10.08
CA SER A 11 20.31 0.13 -9.76
C SER A 11 18.96 -0.13 -9.09
N TYR A 12 18.41 0.89 -8.41
CA TYR A 12 17.08 0.80 -7.80
C TYR A 12 15.97 0.49 -8.81
N ILE A 13 16.07 1.04 -10.03
CA ILE A 13 15.11 0.78 -11.11
C ILE A 13 15.18 -0.68 -11.56
N GLU A 14 16.38 -1.26 -11.67
CA GLU A 14 16.53 -2.67 -12.03
C GLU A 14 15.99 -3.60 -10.94
N LYS A 15 16.20 -3.24 -9.66
CA LYS A 15 15.61 -3.96 -8.53
C LYS A 15 14.09 -3.88 -8.55
N LEU A 16 13.52 -2.69 -8.79
CA LEU A 16 12.07 -2.52 -8.88
C LEU A 16 11.48 -3.39 -10.00
N ARG A 17 12.06 -3.37 -11.20
CA ARG A 17 11.61 -4.22 -12.31
C ARG A 17 11.70 -5.71 -11.99
N TYR A 18 12.77 -6.14 -11.32
CA TYR A 18 12.92 -7.52 -10.87
C TYR A 18 11.83 -7.91 -9.87
N PHE A 19 11.53 -7.02 -8.91
CA PHE A 19 10.44 -7.22 -7.96
C PHE A 19 9.06 -7.31 -8.65
N GLU A 20 8.77 -6.39 -9.57
CA GLU A 20 7.52 -6.39 -10.34
C GLU A 20 7.34 -7.68 -11.15
N ASN A 21 8.41 -8.14 -11.82
CA ASN A 21 8.36 -9.40 -12.58
C ASN A 21 8.11 -10.60 -11.66
N ASN A 22 8.79 -10.67 -10.52
CA ASN A 22 8.57 -11.74 -9.55
C ASN A 22 7.14 -11.75 -8.99
N LEU A 23 6.55 -10.58 -8.74
CA LEU A 23 5.15 -10.49 -8.30
C LEU A 23 4.18 -11.06 -9.34
N LYS A 24 4.37 -10.68 -10.61
CA LYS A 24 3.55 -11.19 -11.73
C LYS A 24 3.65 -12.70 -11.84
N GLU A 25 4.87 -13.23 -11.86
CA GLU A 25 5.13 -14.66 -12.06
C GLU A 25 4.67 -15.52 -10.88
N HIS A 26 4.87 -15.03 -9.65
CA HIS A 26 4.62 -15.84 -8.45
C HIS A 26 3.16 -15.79 -7.98
N PHE A 27 2.54 -14.60 -8.00
CA PHE A 27 1.20 -14.40 -7.43
C PHE A 27 0.09 -14.32 -8.48
N SER A 28 0.42 -14.41 -9.77
CA SER A 28 -0.55 -14.34 -10.88
C SER A 28 -1.47 -13.11 -10.79
N ILE A 29 -0.94 -11.99 -10.29
CA ILE A 29 -1.70 -10.74 -10.16
C ILE A 29 -1.86 -10.16 -11.59
N PRO A 30 -3.09 -10.12 -12.14
CA PRO A 30 -3.31 -9.80 -13.55
C PRO A 30 -2.97 -8.34 -13.85
N GLU A 31 -3.21 -7.44 -12.90
CA GLU A 31 -2.98 -6.01 -13.05
C GLU A 31 -2.60 -5.38 -11.70
N PHE A 32 -1.48 -4.66 -11.67
CA PHE A 32 -1.07 -3.84 -10.52
C PHE A 32 -0.15 -2.71 -10.99
N THR A 33 0.03 -1.72 -10.12
CA THR A 33 1.04 -0.68 -10.27
C THR A 33 1.86 -0.56 -8.99
N VAL A 34 3.11 -0.16 -9.12
CA VAL A 34 3.97 0.18 -7.98
C VAL A 34 4.25 1.67 -8.02
N ILE A 35 4.01 2.33 -6.89
CA ILE A 35 4.35 3.73 -6.66
C ILE A 35 5.40 3.79 -5.58
N THR A 36 6.51 4.47 -5.86
CA THR A 36 7.64 4.67 -4.96
C THR A 36 7.77 6.14 -4.57
N CYS A 37 8.73 6.48 -3.71
CA CYS A 37 9.01 7.87 -3.36
C CYS A 37 9.49 8.70 -4.56
N ASP A 38 10.08 8.07 -5.58
CA ASP A 38 10.57 8.77 -6.77
C ASP A 38 9.44 9.13 -7.75
N ASP A 39 8.26 8.52 -7.61
CA ASP A 39 7.10 8.78 -8.46
C ASP A 39 6.33 10.05 -8.05
N VAL A 40 6.54 10.57 -6.84
CA VAL A 40 5.77 11.68 -6.28
C VAL A 40 6.64 12.68 -5.52
N ALA A 41 6.37 13.98 -5.68
CA ALA A 41 7.10 15.03 -4.99
C ALA A 41 6.74 15.16 -3.49
N THR A 42 5.54 14.72 -3.12
CA THR A 42 5.01 14.74 -1.76
C THR A 42 4.72 13.32 -1.29
N HIS A 43 5.02 13.04 -0.03
CA HIS A 43 4.88 11.71 0.57
C HIS A 43 3.76 11.70 1.61
N LYS A 44 3.30 10.51 1.97
CA LYS A 44 2.31 10.30 3.04
C LYS A 44 2.67 11.14 4.27
N PRO A 45 1.73 11.87 4.86
CA PRO A 45 0.27 11.74 4.72
C PRO A 45 -0.35 12.45 3.51
N ASP A 46 0.45 13.05 2.62
CA ASP A 46 -0.07 13.59 1.37
C ASP A 46 -0.65 12.47 0.48
N PRO A 47 -1.78 12.70 -0.21
CA PRO A 47 -2.47 11.66 -0.98
C PRO A 47 -1.88 11.42 -2.37
N ALA A 48 -0.82 12.12 -2.79
CA ALA A 48 -0.27 12.04 -4.15
C ALA A 48 0.00 10.61 -4.62
N SER A 49 0.61 9.76 -3.76
CA SER A 49 0.92 8.39 -4.14
C SER A 49 -0.34 7.54 -4.37
N LEU A 50 -1.38 7.72 -3.55
CA LEU A 50 -2.64 7.00 -3.70
C LEU A 50 -3.42 7.47 -4.93
N ARG A 51 -3.46 8.80 -5.17
CA ARG A 51 -4.11 9.37 -6.36
C ARG A 51 -3.44 8.90 -7.64
N LEU A 52 -2.10 8.86 -7.66
CA LEU A 52 -1.34 8.34 -8.80
C LEU A 52 -1.61 6.85 -9.04
N ALA A 53 -1.67 6.03 -7.98
CA ALA A 53 -2.02 4.62 -8.09
C ALA A 53 -3.42 4.43 -8.69
N MET A 54 -4.42 5.14 -8.14
CA MET A 54 -5.80 5.11 -8.62
C MET A 54 -5.91 5.56 -10.09
N GLN A 55 -5.18 6.61 -10.46
CA GLN A 55 -5.11 7.08 -11.85
C GLN A 55 -4.49 6.02 -12.78
N ARG A 56 -3.38 5.39 -12.39
CA ARG A 56 -2.72 4.37 -13.22
C ARG A 56 -3.56 3.10 -13.40
N LEU A 57 -4.45 2.82 -12.46
CA LEU A 57 -5.35 1.66 -12.46
C LEU A 57 -6.78 1.99 -12.93
N ASP A 58 -7.04 3.25 -13.32
CA ASP A 58 -8.36 3.73 -13.74
C ASP A 58 -9.51 3.42 -12.75
N VAL A 59 -9.25 3.66 -11.45
CA VAL A 59 -10.23 3.48 -10.37
C VAL A 59 -10.50 4.77 -9.61
N THR A 60 -11.66 4.87 -8.96
CA THR A 60 -12.02 6.01 -8.12
C THR A 60 -11.77 5.70 -6.63
N PRO A 61 -11.69 6.72 -5.76
CA PRO A 61 -11.56 6.51 -4.32
C PRO A 61 -12.67 5.62 -3.74
N GLU A 62 -13.90 5.76 -4.22
CA GLU A 62 -15.07 5.00 -3.75
C GLU A 62 -15.00 3.51 -4.10
N LYS A 63 -14.25 3.17 -5.16
CA LYS A 63 -13.96 1.79 -5.57
C LYS A 63 -12.62 1.27 -5.04
N SER A 64 -12.02 2.00 -4.09
CA SER A 64 -10.72 1.69 -3.54
C SER A 64 -10.80 1.45 -2.03
N LEU A 65 -9.84 0.70 -1.51
CA LEU A 65 -9.53 0.67 -0.08
C LEU A 65 -8.06 0.98 0.15
N VAL A 66 -7.74 1.56 1.31
CA VAL A 66 -6.37 1.66 1.80
C VAL A 66 -6.15 0.62 2.87
N PHE A 67 -5.05 -0.12 2.78
CA PHE A 67 -4.60 -1.07 3.78
C PHE A 67 -3.17 -0.71 4.20
N GLY A 68 -2.92 -0.57 5.50
CA GLY A 68 -1.61 -0.17 6.02
C GLY A 68 -1.52 -0.24 7.54
N ASP A 69 -0.30 -0.16 8.07
CA ASP A 69 0.02 -0.30 9.50
C ASP A 69 0.54 1.00 10.12
N HIS A 70 0.68 2.06 9.32
CA HIS A 70 1.14 3.35 9.81
C HIS A 70 0.03 4.41 9.82
N THR A 71 0.09 5.32 10.80
CA THR A 71 -0.76 6.52 10.86
C THR A 71 -0.77 7.32 9.55
N VAL A 72 0.38 7.44 8.88
CA VAL A 72 0.49 8.19 7.62
C VAL A 72 -0.23 7.49 6.46
N ASP A 73 -0.41 6.17 6.50
CA ASP A 73 -1.24 5.45 5.53
C ASP A 73 -2.71 5.82 5.68
N MET A 74 -3.20 5.81 6.93
CA MET A 74 -4.59 6.15 7.23
C MET A 74 -4.88 7.61 6.87
N GLN A 75 -3.98 8.52 7.23
CA GLN A 75 -4.10 9.94 6.90
C GLN A 75 -4.03 10.19 5.39
N ALA A 76 -3.15 9.49 4.67
CA ALA A 76 -3.12 9.55 3.21
C ALA A 76 -4.45 9.06 2.60
N GLY A 77 -5.02 7.98 3.14
CA GLY A 77 -6.35 7.49 2.72
C GLY A 77 -7.46 8.50 2.97
N VAL A 78 -7.46 9.17 4.12
CA VAL A 78 -8.40 10.26 4.42
C VAL A 78 -8.25 11.40 3.42
N ASN A 79 -7.02 11.87 3.18
CA ASN A 79 -6.74 12.97 2.25
C ASN A 79 -7.00 12.60 0.78
N ALA A 80 -6.96 11.31 0.46
CA ALA A 80 -7.29 10.78 -0.86
C ALA A 80 -8.80 10.60 -1.06
N GLY A 81 -9.62 10.77 0.00
CA GLY A 81 -11.07 10.57 -0.06
C GLY A 81 -11.48 9.10 -0.14
N VAL A 82 -10.59 8.16 0.19
CA VAL A 82 -10.88 6.73 0.14
C VAL A 82 -11.74 6.35 1.35
N PRO A 83 -12.97 5.84 1.18
CA PRO A 83 -13.91 5.63 2.29
C PRO A 83 -13.52 4.45 3.17
N ALA A 84 -12.99 3.36 2.60
CA ALA A 84 -12.54 2.18 3.33
C ALA A 84 -11.04 2.25 3.63
N ARG A 85 -10.68 2.35 4.91
CA ARG A 85 -9.29 2.45 5.38
C ARG A 85 -9.10 1.43 6.48
N ILE A 86 -8.30 0.41 6.23
CA ILE A 86 -8.11 -0.74 7.11
C ILE A 86 -6.70 -0.68 7.68
N GLY A 87 -6.63 -0.48 9.00
CA GLY A 87 -5.40 -0.58 9.77
C GLY A 87 -5.05 -2.05 10.04
N VAL A 88 -3.76 -2.40 10.02
CA VAL A 88 -3.29 -3.72 10.50
C VAL A 88 -2.28 -3.57 11.63
N THR A 89 -2.52 -4.26 12.75
CA THR A 89 -1.74 -4.07 13.99
C THR A 89 -0.53 -4.97 14.11
N HIS A 90 -0.26 -5.83 13.13
CA HIS A 90 0.93 -6.68 13.10
C HIS A 90 2.22 -5.92 12.69
N GLY A 91 2.13 -4.59 12.60
CA GLY A 91 3.18 -3.68 12.17
C GLY A 91 3.55 -2.64 13.24
N PHE A 92 3.50 -1.35 12.88
CA PHE A 92 4.07 -0.26 13.69
C PHE A 92 3.15 0.35 14.78
N ASN A 93 1.82 0.33 14.61
CA ASN A 93 0.89 1.03 15.50
C ASN A 93 -0.21 0.10 16.06
N ASP A 94 -0.75 0.49 17.22
CA ASP A 94 -1.89 -0.18 17.85
C ASP A 94 -3.25 0.31 17.28
N ASP A 95 -4.32 -0.39 17.65
CA ASP A 95 -5.69 -0.10 17.20
C ASP A 95 -6.08 1.35 17.40
N LYS A 96 -5.79 1.88 18.60
CA LYS A 96 -6.24 3.21 18.99
C LYS A 96 -5.58 4.25 18.11
N VAL A 97 -4.27 4.13 17.90
CA VAL A 97 -3.50 5.03 17.04
C VAL A 97 -3.98 4.98 15.59
N LEU A 98 -4.29 3.79 15.06
CA LEU A 98 -4.78 3.65 13.68
C LEU A 98 -6.19 4.23 13.50
N LEU A 99 -7.09 3.98 14.45
CA LEU A 99 -8.45 4.54 14.46
C LEU A 99 -8.41 6.07 14.56
N GLU A 100 -7.59 6.63 15.46
CA GLU A 100 -7.40 8.08 15.61
C GLU A 100 -6.80 8.72 14.34
N ALA A 101 -5.94 8.00 13.62
CA ALA A 101 -5.40 8.44 12.33
C ALA A 101 -6.39 8.33 11.16
N GLY A 102 -7.59 7.78 11.39
CA GLY A 102 -8.69 7.75 10.45
C GLY A 102 -9.01 6.37 9.88
N ALA A 103 -8.45 5.28 10.39
CA ALA A 103 -8.88 3.94 10.01
C ALA A 103 -10.38 3.76 10.27
N THR A 104 -11.09 3.14 9.32
CA THR A 104 -12.49 2.73 9.49
C THR A 104 -12.62 1.39 10.20
N GLN A 105 -11.61 0.54 10.07
CA GLN A 105 -11.54 -0.78 10.67
C GLN A 105 -10.08 -1.09 10.99
N VAL A 106 -9.87 -1.97 11.96
CA VAL A 106 -8.57 -2.53 12.30
C VAL A 106 -8.68 -4.04 12.28
N VAL A 107 -7.66 -4.70 11.74
CA VAL A 107 -7.49 -6.16 11.76
C VAL A 107 -6.14 -6.52 12.36
N HIS A 108 -6.04 -7.70 12.94
CA HIS A 108 -4.83 -8.14 13.65
C HIS A 108 -4.00 -9.14 12.84
N SER A 109 -4.52 -9.63 11.72
CA SER A 109 -3.82 -10.50 10.79
C SER A 109 -4.36 -10.39 9.36
N LEU A 110 -3.57 -10.86 8.39
CA LEU A 110 -4.02 -11.00 7.01
C LEU A 110 -5.11 -12.08 6.86
N ASP A 111 -5.10 -13.10 7.71
CA ASP A 111 -6.14 -14.12 7.73
C ASP A 111 -7.49 -13.52 8.14
N GLU A 112 -7.49 -12.64 9.14
CA GLU A 112 -8.69 -11.91 9.56
C GLU A 112 -9.21 -11.03 8.43
N LEU A 113 -8.33 -10.31 7.71
CA LEU A 113 -8.72 -9.53 6.55
C LEU A 113 -9.36 -10.41 5.47
N THR A 114 -8.73 -11.54 5.14
CA THR A 114 -9.20 -12.47 4.12
C THR A 114 -10.58 -13.01 4.47
N ASN A 115 -10.79 -13.44 5.71
CA ASN A 115 -12.08 -13.93 6.21
C ASN A 115 -13.21 -12.89 6.13
N ARG A 116 -12.88 -11.59 6.13
CA ARG A 116 -13.86 -10.50 6.01
C ARG A 116 -14.19 -10.16 4.55
N LEU A 117 -13.27 -10.41 3.62
CA LEU A 117 -13.44 -10.06 2.20
C LEU A 117 -14.14 -11.16 1.39
N GLY A 118 -14.15 -12.41 1.88
CA GLY A 118 -14.85 -13.54 1.25
C GLY A 118 -13.95 -14.33 0.30
#